data_AF-N8SDC3-F1
#
_entry.id   AF-N8SDC3-F1
#
_cell.length_a   1.000
_cell.length_b   1.000
_cell.length_c   1.000
_cell.angle_alpha   90.00
_cell.angle_beta   90.00
_cell.angle_gamma   90.00
#
_symmetry.space_group_name_H-M   'P 1'
#
loop_
_entity.id
_entity.type
_entity.pdbx_description
1 polymer ?
#
loop_
_entity_poly.entity_id
_entity_poly.type
_entity_poly.pdbx_seq_one_letter_code
_entity_poly.pdbx_strand_id
1 'polypeptide(L)'
;MTNSFINQWKFFYPNKLPISHCFRQYFSQFWFRIHSLPESKRYADTPAEYELLLNRHNQIIDDCFDSNASIFIVTGHYFSQSDNNKIYDPTLRL
;
A
#
# COMPACT_ATOMS: atom_id res chain seq x y z
N MET A 1 20.65 -3.83 -16.37
CA MET A 1 20.63 -4.57 -15.08
C MET A 1 19.46 -4.03 -14.28
N THR A 2 18.49 -4.87 -13.91
CA THR A 2 17.40 -4.47 -13.03
C THR A 2 17.97 -4.17 -11.64
N ASN A 3 18.01 -2.90 -11.24
CA ASN A 3 18.39 -2.57 -9.87
C ASN A 3 17.36 -3.16 -8.91
N SER A 4 17.78 -4.05 -8.01
CA SER A 4 16.95 -4.60 -6.95
C SER A 4 16.22 -3.47 -6.20
N PHE A 5 14.96 -3.70 -5.83
CA PHE A 5 14.15 -2.78 -5.02
C PHE A 5 14.95 -2.20 -3.85
N ILE A 6 15.71 -3.04 -3.15
CA ILE A 6 16.51 -2.62 -1.98
C ILE A 6 17.60 -1.63 -2.35
N ASN A 7 18.24 -1.78 -3.52
CA ASN A 7 19.29 -0.85 -3.96
C ASN A 7 18.71 0.51 -4.31
N GLN A 8 17.56 0.53 -5.01
CA GLN A 8 16.87 1.78 -5.33
C GLN A 8 16.37 2.46 -4.06
N TRP A 9 15.77 1.71 -3.14
CA TRP A 9 15.29 2.24 -1.86
C TRP A 9 16.42 2.87 -1.04
N LYS A 10 17.56 2.18 -0.90
CA LYS A 10 18.71 2.71 -0.17
C LYS A 10 19.28 3.98 -0.81
N PHE A 11 19.21 4.09 -2.14
CA PHE A 11 19.66 5.26 -2.87
C PHE A 11 18.76 6.48 -2.61
N PHE A 12 17.43 6.33 -2.76
CA PHE A 12 16.49 7.44 -2.57
C PHE A 12 16.21 7.77 -1.09
N TYR A 13 16.27 6.77 -0.22
CA TYR A 13 15.88 6.88 1.19
C TYR A 13 16.99 6.31 2.10
N PRO A 14 18.18 6.96 2.15
CA PRO A 14 19.27 6.49 2.97
C PRO A 14 18.86 6.42 4.44
N ASN A 15 19.29 5.35 5.12
CA ASN A 15 19.03 5.06 6.53
C ASN A 15 17.54 4.90 6.90
N LYS A 16 16.66 4.59 5.93
CA LYS A 16 15.24 4.34 6.17
C LYS A 16 14.87 2.94 5.70
N LEU A 17 14.28 2.14 6.57
CA LEU A 17 13.79 0.81 6.19
C LEU A 17 12.43 0.93 5.48
N PRO A 18 12.14 0.10 4.46
CA PRO A 18 10.84 0.08 3.76
C PRO A 18 9.76 -0.63 4.60
N ILE A 19 9.51 -0.12 5.81
CA ILE A 19 8.56 -0.67 6.77
C ILE A 19 7.46 0.36 7.00
N SER A 20 6.22 0.01 6.63
CA SER A 20 5.09 0.95 6.54
C SER A 20 4.81 1.72 7.84
N HIS A 21 4.95 1.08 9.01
CA HIS A 21 4.69 1.75 10.29
C HIS A 21 5.77 2.79 10.64
N CYS A 22 7.00 2.67 10.11
CA CYS A 22 8.08 3.64 10.30
C CYS A 22 7.91 4.90 9.44
N PHE A 23 7.15 4.82 8.33
CA PHE A 23 6.99 5.96 7.41
C PHE A 23 6.35 7.18 8.06
N ARG A 24 5.46 6.96 9.05
CA ARG A 24 4.88 8.05 9.86
C ARG A 24 5.93 8.90 10.57
N GLN A 25 7.06 8.28 10.94
CA GLN A 25 8.17 8.97 11.60
C GLN A 25 9.15 9.54 10.57
N TYR A 26 9.50 8.76 9.54
CA TYR A 26 10.46 9.17 8.52
C TYR A 26 9.99 10.31 7.61
N PHE A 27 8.67 10.42 7.43
CA PHE A 27 8.03 11.30 6.45
C PHE A 27 6.83 12.03 7.09
N SER A 28 6.99 12.49 8.34
CA SER A 28 5.90 13.13 9.10
C SER A 28 5.33 14.37 8.39
N GLN A 29 6.16 15.09 7.63
CA GLN A 29 5.75 16.25 6.84
C GLN A 29 4.78 15.90 5.69
N PHE A 30 4.72 14.63 5.27
CA PHE A 30 3.84 14.16 4.20
C PHE A 30 2.66 13.35 4.74
N TRP A 31 2.47 13.30 6.06
CA TRP A 31 1.40 12.52 6.66
C TRP A 31 0.11 13.31 6.73
N PHE A 32 -0.89 12.88 5.96
CA PHE A 32 -2.25 13.40 6.03
C PHE A 32 -3.26 12.25 6.02
N ARG A 33 -4.44 12.49 6.57
CA ARG A 33 -5.54 11.52 6.58
C ARG A 33 -6.52 11.87 5.48
N ILE A 34 -6.76 10.92 4.58
CA ILE A 34 -7.81 10.99 3.56
C ILE A 34 -9.05 10.26 4.09
N HIS A 35 -10.21 10.90 3.98
CA HIS A 35 -11.51 10.28 4.22
C HIS A 35 -12.13 9.87 2.89
N SER A 36 -12.09 8.57 2.58
CA SER A 36 -12.59 8.03 1.31
C SER A 36 -14.11 7.96 1.23
N LEU A 37 -14.85 8.06 2.35
CA LEU A 37 -16.31 8.09 2.39
C LEU A 37 -16.83 9.48 2.83
N PRO A 38 -18.05 9.86 2.40
CA PRO A 38 -18.71 11.07 2.86
C PRO A 38 -18.80 11.15 4.39
N GLU A 39 -18.92 12.37 4.91
CA GLU A 39 -19.15 12.62 6.35
C GLU A 39 -18.06 12.03 7.27
N SER A 40 -16.87 11.78 6.74
CA SER A 40 -15.77 11.13 7.47
C SER A 40 -16.10 9.72 7.96
N LYS A 41 -17.09 9.05 7.35
CA LYS A 41 -17.42 7.65 7.63
C LYS A 41 -16.19 6.76 7.45
N ARG A 42 -16.00 5.80 8.36
CA ARG A 42 -14.78 4.98 8.44
C ARG A 42 -14.83 3.70 7.61
N TYR A 43 -15.99 3.06 7.54
CA TYR A 43 -16.17 1.76 6.91
C TYR A 43 -17.37 1.79 5.97
N ALA A 44 -17.27 1.07 4.86
CA ALA A 44 -18.41 0.86 3.96
C ALA A 44 -19.31 -0.23 4.54
N ASP A 45 -20.62 -0.01 4.47
CA ASP A 45 -21.66 -0.94 4.91
C ASP A 45 -22.55 -1.39 3.75
N THR A 46 -22.43 -0.74 2.58
CA THR A 46 -23.25 -1.02 1.39
C THR A 46 -22.39 -1.28 0.16
N PRO A 47 -22.86 -2.08 -0.81
CA PRO A 47 -22.14 -2.31 -2.07
C PRO A 47 -21.76 -1.02 -2.80
N ALA A 48 -22.65 -0.02 -2.83
CA ALA A 48 -22.38 1.29 -3.42
C ALA A 48 -21.24 2.05 -2.72
N GLU A 49 -21.13 1.93 -1.39
CA GLU A 49 -20.00 2.51 -0.66
C GLU A 49 -18.68 1.78 -0.95
N TYR A 50 -18.72 0.46 -1.15
CA TYR A 50 -17.54 -0.31 -1.57
C TYR A 50 -17.08 0.09 -2.98
N GLU A 51 -18.00 0.23 -3.93
CA GLU A 51 -17.67 0.72 -5.28
C GLU A 51 -17.11 2.14 -5.24
N LEU A 52 -17.69 3.03 -4.42
CA LEU A 52 -17.19 4.39 -4.24
C LEU A 52 -15.77 4.40 -3.66
N LEU A 53 -15.47 3.55 -2.67
CA LEU A 53 -14.12 3.39 -2.12
C LEU A 53 -13.13 2.96 -3.22
N LEU A 54 -13.47 1.93 -3.99
CA LEU A 54 -12.61 1.41 -5.04
C LEU A 54 -12.33 2.48 -6.10
N ASN A 55 -13.36 3.16 -6.59
CA ASN A 55 -13.22 4.22 -7.59
C ASN A 55 -12.33 5.37 -7.09
N ARG A 56 -12.50 5.81 -5.84
CA ARG A 56 -11.66 6.87 -5.26
C ARG A 56 -10.20 6.43 -5.08
N HIS A 57 -9.96 5.19 -4.68
CA HIS A 57 -8.59 4.68 -4.58
C HIS A 57 -7.91 4.52 -5.95
N ASN A 58 -8.65 4.08 -6.98
CA ASN A 58 -8.15 4.04 -8.35
C ASN A 58 -7.82 5.44 -8.86
N GLN A 59 -8.69 6.44 -8.61
CA GLN A 59 -8.42 7.83 -8.97
C GLN A 59 -7.13 8.36 -8.32
N ILE A 60 -6.88 8.05 -7.04
CA ILE A 60 -5.64 8.45 -6.37
C ILE A 60 -4.42 7.84 -7.07
N ILE A 61 -4.50 6.59 -7.51
CA ILE A 61 -3.42 5.94 -8.25
C ILE A 61 -3.19 6.67 -9.59
N ASP A 62 -4.26 6.93 -10.34
CA ASP A 62 -4.19 7.63 -11.62
C ASP A 62 -3.66 9.07 -11.49
N ASP A 63 -4.02 9.77 -10.41
CA ASP A 63 -3.53 11.13 -10.12
C ASP A 63 -2.06 11.16 -9.67
N CYS A 64 -1.57 10.09 -9.06
CA CYS A 64 -0.21 10.03 -8.48
C CYS A 64 0.84 9.43 -9.42
N PHE A 65 0.42 8.61 -10.38
CA PHE A 65 1.32 7.83 -11.23
C PHE A 65 0.93 7.98 -12.70
N ASP A 66 1.93 8.10 -13.58
CA ASP A 66 1.70 7.99 -15.01
C ASP A 66 1.19 6.58 -15.36
N SER A 67 0.37 6.47 -16.41
CA SER A 67 -0.30 5.21 -16.83
C SER A 67 0.66 4.04 -17.14
N ASN A 68 1.96 4.31 -17.28
CA ASN A 68 3.00 3.31 -17.55
C ASN A 68 4.10 3.29 -16.47
N ALA A 69 3.86 3.89 -15.32
CA ALA A 69 4.82 3.92 -14.23
C ALA A 69 5.04 2.50 -13.70
N SER A 70 6.31 2.06 -13.64
CA SER A 70 6.67 0.83 -12.94
C SER A 70 6.64 1.09 -11.44
N ILE A 71 5.74 0.41 -10.72
CA ILE A 71 5.59 0.56 -9.27
C ILE A 71 6.09 -0.68 -8.52
N PHE A 72 6.61 -0.45 -7.30
CA PHE A 72 6.88 -1.53 -6.35
C PHE A 72 5.75 -1.60 -5.34
N ILE A 73 5.12 -2.77 -5.22
CA ILE A 73 4.15 -3.05 -4.15
C ILE A 73 4.90 -3.73 -3.00
N VAL A 74 4.89 -3.09 -1.84
CA VAL A 74 5.52 -3.63 -0.62
C VAL A 74 4.43 -3.99 0.38
N THR A 75 4.22 -5.28 0.60
CA THR A 75 3.26 -5.79 1.58
C THR A 75 4.00 -6.47 2.74
N GLY A 76 3.47 -6.29 3.95
CA GLY A 76 3.88 -7.09 5.10
C GLY A 76 2.92 -8.26 5.27
N HIS A 77 3.43 -9.50 5.23
CA HIS A 77 2.65 -10.67 5.60
C HIS A 77 2.87 -10.98 7.07
N TYR A 78 1.78 -11.03 7.84
CA TYR A 78 1.80 -11.58 9.19
C TYR A 78 1.60 -13.09 9.10
N PHE A 79 2.64 -13.86 9.41
CA PHE A 79 2.52 -15.29 9.61
C PHE A 79 1.98 -15.52 11.02
N SER A 80 0.69 -15.84 11.16
CA SER A 80 0.28 -16.66 12.30
C SER A 80 0.65 -18.09 11.94
N GLN A 81 1.53 -18.72 12.71
CA GLN A 81 1.78 -20.16 12.58
C GLN A 81 0.48 -20.88 12.95
N SER A 82 -0.40 -21.09 11.98
CA SER A 82 -1.54 -21.99 12.15
C SER A 82 -0.99 -23.41 12.07
N ASP A 83 -1.36 -24.27 13.02
CA ASP A 83 -0.97 -25.69 13.04
C ASP A 83 -1.36 -26.47 11.76
N ASN A 84 -2.16 -25.84 10.88
CA ASN A 84 -2.50 -26.36 9.57
C ASN A 84 -1.44 -25.96 8.55
N ASN A 85 -0.65 -26.96 8.16
CA ASN A 85 0.46 -27.01 7.20
C ASN A 85 0.11 -26.55 5.76
N LYS A 86 -0.60 -25.42 5.59
CA LYS A 86 -0.89 -24.84 4.28
C LYS A 86 0.34 -24.07 3.79
N ILE A 87 0.91 -24.53 2.68
CA ILE A 87 2.00 -23.86 1.98
C ILE A 87 1.55 -22.44 1.61
N TYR A 88 2.34 -21.45 1.99
CA TYR A 88 2.13 -20.05 1.65
C TYR A 88 2.15 -19.86 0.12
N ASP A 89 1.05 -19.35 -0.43
CA ASP A 89 0.94 -18.92 -1.83
C ASP A 89 1.11 -17.39 -1.89
N PRO A 90 2.26 -16.87 -2.35
CA PRO A 90 2.51 -15.42 -2.45
C PRO A 90 1.75 -14.76 -3.60
N THR A 91 0.96 -15.48 -4.40
CA THR A 91 0.27 -14.86 -5.54
C THR A 91 -0.79 -13.87 -5.06
N LEU A 92 -0.53 -12.59 -5.34
CA LEU A 92 -1.53 -11.54 -5.31
C LEU A 92 -2.55 -11.86 -6.41
N ARG A 93 -3.67 -12.48 -6.04
CA ARG A 93 -4.82 -12.61 -6.92
C ARG A 93 -5.53 -11.26 -6.95
N LEU A 94 -5.11 -10.42 -7.89
CA LEU A 94 -5.81 -9.19 -8.26
C LEU A 94 -7.07 -9.54 -9.07
#